data_AF-A0A2V8DWG2-F1
#
_entry.id   AF-A0A2V8DWG2-F1
#
_cell.length_a   1.000
_cell.length_b   1.000
_cell.length_c   1.000
_cell.angle_alpha   90.00
_cell.angle_beta   90.00
_cell.angle_gamma   90.00
#
_symmetry.space_group_name_H-M   'P 1'
#
loop_
_entity.id
_entity.type
_entity.pdbx_description
1 polymer ?
#
loop_
_entity_poly.entity_id
_entity_poly.type
_entity_poly.pdbx_seq_one_letter_code
_entity_poly.pdbx_strand_id
1 'polypeptide(L)'
;VHSVALFAVTLVPLALGIGFGHPTVSSLVSRAGRGDEQGRVQGAAGAVESLGRTIGPVWGNASLQRFGEAMPYLSAAAFIVVTILLSVGYTVSDSETAVA
;
A
#
# COMPACT_ATOMS: atom_id res chain seq x y z
N VAL A 1 -19.10 12.90 -20.63
CA VAL A 1 -18.50 14.25 -20.53
C VAL A 1 -17.45 14.25 -19.43
N HIS A 2 -16.18 14.03 -19.78
CA HIS A 2 -15.09 14.06 -18.80
C HIS A 2 -14.66 15.51 -18.58
N SER A 3 -14.89 16.05 -17.37
CA SER A 3 -14.44 17.39 -17.00
C SER A 3 -13.11 17.30 -16.27
N VAL A 4 -12.13 18.11 -16.70
CA VAL A 4 -10.83 18.24 -16.02
C VAL A 4 -11.01 18.60 -14.55
N ALA A 5 -12.02 19.41 -14.22
CA ALA A 5 -12.33 19.77 -12.85
C ALA A 5 -12.77 18.56 -12.01
N LEU A 6 -13.62 17.69 -12.57
CA LEU A 6 -14.04 16.46 -11.90
C LEU A 6 -12.85 15.52 -11.67
N PHE A 7 -11.98 15.37 -12.67
CA PHE A 7 -10.74 14.60 -12.55
C PHE A 7 -9.85 15.13 -11.42
N ALA A 8 -9.62 16.45 -11.38
CA ALA A 8 -8.82 17.08 -10.32
C ALA A 8 -9.39 16.83 -8.92
N VAL A 9 -10.72 16.92 -8.76
CA VAL A 9 -11.39 16.62 -7.47
C VAL A 9 -11.19 15.16 -7.08
N THR A 10 -11.27 14.21 -8.03
CA THR A 10 -11.05 12.79 -7.74
C THR A 10 -9.60 12.44 -7.38
N LEU A 11 -8.62 13.27 -7.76
CA LEU A 11 -7.23 13.09 -7.35
C LEU A 11 -6.96 13.51 -5.90
N VAL A 12 -7.82 14.35 -5.29
CA VAL A 12 -7.59 14.83 -3.92
C VAL A 12 -7.57 13.67 -2.90
N PRO A 13 -8.57 12.75 -2.86
CA PRO A 13 -8.51 11.59 -1.99
C PRO A 13 -7.29 10.69 -2.26
N LEU A 14 -6.93 10.52 -3.54
CA LEU A 14 -5.76 9.73 -3.92
C LEU A 14 -4.46 10.34 -3.37
N ALA A 15 -4.30 11.67 -3.52
CA ALA A 15 -3.14 12.39 -3.03
C ALA A 15 -3.03 12.32 -1.50
N LEU A 16 -4.14 12.45 -0.78
CA LEU A 16 -4.17 12.27 0.67
C LEU A 16 -3.79 10.84 1.06
N GLY A 17 -4.36 9.83 0.39
CA GLY A 17 -4.05 8.43 0.65
C GLY A 17 -2.57 8.11 0.47
N ILE A 18 -1.97 8.55 -0.64
CA ILE A 18 -0.53 8.37 -0.90
C ILE A 18 0.30 9.17 0.11
N GLY A 19 -0.08 10.43 0.38
CA GLY A 19 0.63 11.35 1.25
C GLY A 19 0.71 10.89 2.70
N PHE A 20 -0.33 10.21 3.21
CA PHE A 20 -0.30 9.59 4.54
C PHE A 20 0.24 8.16 4.53
N GLY A 21 -0.09 7.37 3.51
CA GLY A 21 0.24 5.94 3.47
C GLY A 21 1.74 5.66 3.49
N HIS A 22 2.52 6.36 2.66
CA HIS A 22 3.97 6.17 2.59
C HIS A 22 4.70 6.44 3.92
N PRO A 23 4.55 7.62 4.56
CA PRO A 23 5.23 7.89 5.83
C PRO A 23 4.73 7.00 6.98
N THR A 24 3.43 6.66 7.03
CA THR A 24 2.90 5.74 8.04
C THR A 24 3.51 4.35 7.92
N VAL A 25 3.54 3.78 6.71
CA VAL A 25 4.17 2.46 6.49
C VAL A 25 5.67 2.52 6.79
N SER A 26 6.37 3.55 6.32
CA SER A 26 7.80 3.74 6.61
C SER A 26 8.09 3.79 8.12
N SER A 27 7.27 4.51 8.89
CA SER A 27 7.38 4.58 10.36
C SER A 27 7.06 3.26 11.05
N LEU A 28 6.15 2.44 10.51
CA LEU A 28 5.84 1.13 11.08
C LEU A 28 6.97 0.14 10.81
N VAL A 29 7.46 0.09 9.57
CA VAL A 29 8.61 -0.73 9.16
C VAL A 29 9.84 -0.35 9.97
N SER A 30 10.03 0.94 10.27
CA SER A 30 11.19 1.38 11.04
C SER A 30 11.17 0.94 12.52
N ARG A 31 9.99 0.59 13.05
CA ARG A 31 9.78 0.13 14.43
C ARG A 31 9.60 -1.39 14.54
N ALA A 32 9.51 -2.10 13.43
CA ALA A 32 9.17 -3.52 13.40
C ALA A 32 10.34 -4.46 13.78
N GLY A 33 11.59 -3.98 13.76
CA GLY A 33 12.80 -4.76 14.05
C GLY A 33 13.68 -4.13 15.12
N ARG A 34 14.59 -4.95 15.66
CA ARG A 34 15.68 -4.47 16.53
C ARG A 34 16.72 -3.71 15.69
N GLY A 35 17.52 -2.85 16.32
CA GLY A 35 18.46 -1.98 15.60
C GLY A 35 19.44 -2.71 14.68
N ASP A 36 19.84 -3.93 15.03
CA ASP A 36 20.71 -4.82 14.26
C ASP A 36 20.00 -5.50 13.06
N GLU A 37 18.67 -5.59 13.07
CA GLU A 37 17.87 -6.22 12.01
C GLU A 37 17.25 -5.20 11.05
N GLN A 38 17.43 -3.91 11.31
CA GLN A 38 16.75 -2.83 10.59
C GLN A 38 17.02 -2.87 9.09
N GLY A 39 18.27 -3.14 8.68
CA GLY A 39 18.62 -3.25 7.26
C GLY A 39 17.89 -4.41 6.56
N ARG A 40 17.66 -5.52 7.27
CA ARG A 40 16.91 -6.67 6.75
C ARG A 40 15.43 -6.36 6.62
N VAL A 41 14.84 -5.70 7.63
CA VAL A 41 13.43 -5.29 7.62
C VAL A 41 13.13 -4.28 6.52
N GLN A 42 13.98 -3.24 6.40
CA GLN A 42 13.86 -2.23 5.33
C GLN A 42 14.10 -2.84 3.94
N GLY A 43 15.07 -3.76 3.81
CA GLY A 43 15.33 -4.48 2.57
C GLY A 43 14.14 -5.34 2.14
N ALA A 44 13.49 -6.04 3.07
CA ALA A 44 12.29 -6.82 2.79
C ALA A 44 11.12 -5.92 2.36
N ALA A 45 10.88 -4.80 3.07
CA ALA A 45 9.86 -3.83 2.70
C ALA A 45 10.10 -3.25 1.29
N GLY A 46 11.34 -2.85 1.00
CA GLY A 46 11.73 -2.34 -0.31
C GLY A 46 11.60 -3.37 -1.44
N ALA A 47 11.89 -4.65 -1.16
CA ALA A 47 11.68 -5.73 -2.14
C ALA A 47 10.19 -5.89 -2.49
N VAL A 48 9.30 -5.84 -1.50
CA VAL A 48 7.84 -5.89 -1.72
C VAL A 48 7.35 -4.65 -2.48
N GLU A 49 7.83 -3.46 -2.13
CA GLU A 49 7.51 -2.22 -2.86
C GLU A 49 7.93 -2.32 -4.33
N SER A 50 9.16 -2.80 -4.58
CA SER A 50 9.69 -3.00 -5.93
C SER A 50 8.83 -3.99 -6.74
N LEU A 51 8.45 -5.12 -6.14
CA LEU A 51 7.55 -6.08 -6.77
C LEU A 51 6.19 -5.45 -7.11
N GLY A 52 5.62 -4.66 -6.21
CA GLY A 52 4.37 -3.93 -6.46
C GLY A 52 4.50 -2.97 -7.65
N ARG A 53 5.61 -2.24 -7.76
CA ARG A 53 5.89 -1.34 -8.88
C ARG A 53 6.14 -2.07 -10.20
N THR A 54 6.66 -3.30 -10.17
CA THR A 54 6.84 -4.13 -11.37
C THR A 54 5.53 -4.77 -11.81
N ILE A 55 4.77 -5.36 -10.89
CA ILE A 55 3.53 -6.10 -11.19
C ILE A 55 2.37 -5.14 -11.48
N GLY A 56 2.32 -4.00 -10.79
CA GLY A 56 1.22 -3.02 -10.87
C GLY A 56 0.90 -2.59 -12.30
N PRO A 57 1.88 -2.09 -13.09
CA PRO A 57 1.65 -1.70 -14.49
C PRO A 57 1.24 -2.87 -15.38
N VAL A 58 1.82 -4.07 -15.17
CA VAL A 58 1.46 -5.27 -15.94
C VAL A 58 0.01 -5.65 -15.69
N TRP A 59 -0.41 -5.71 -14.43
CA TRP A 59 -1.79 -5.99 -14.05
C TRP A 59 -2.77 -4.89 -14.47
N GLY A 60 -2.41 -3.62 -14.22
CA GLY A 60 -3.22 -2.46 -14.57
C GLY A 60 -3.47 -2.38 -16.09
N ASN A 61 -2.43 -2.58 -16.89
CA ASN A 61 -2.57 -2.59 -18.35
C ASN A 61 -3.37 -3.81 -18.83
N ALA A 62 -3.12 -5.01 -18.30
CA ALA A 62 -3.86 -6.21 -18.68
C ALA A 62 -5.36 -6.10 -18.32
N SER A 63 -5.69 -5.57 -17.13
CA SER A 63 -7.08 -5.38 -16.71
C SER A 63 -7.78 -4.29 -17.52
N LEU A 64 -7.09 -3.20 -17.85
CA LEU A 64 -7.58 -2.15 -18.75
C LEU A 64 -7.96 -2.73 -20.12
N GLN A 65 -7.06 -3.48 -20.74
CA GLN A 65 -7.26 -4.00 -22.10
C GLN A 65 -8.37 -5.04 -22.17
N ARG A 66 -8.52 -5.88 -21.14
CA ARG A 66 -9.43 -7.03 -21.19
C ARG A 66 -10.83 -6.74 -20.64
N PHE A 67 -10.95 -5.80 -19.68
CA PHE A 67 -12.19 -5.57 -18.95
C PHE A 67 -12.64 -4.09 -18.95
N GLY A 68 -11.86 -3.18 -19.55
CA GLY A 68 -12.22 -1.78 -19.76
C GLY A 68 -11.67 -0.81 -18.72
N GLU A 69 -11.95 0.48 -18.92
CA GLU A 69 -11.33 1.60 -18.21
C GLU A 69 -11.53 1.61 -16.69
N ALA A 70 -12.65 1.09 -16.19
CA ALA A 70 -12.96 1.08 -14.77
C ALA A 70 -12.15 0.03 -13.98
N MET A 71 -11.69 -1.03 -14.64
CA MET A 71 -11.20 -2.24 -13.98
C MET A 71 -9.84 -2.12 -13.28
N PRO A 72 -8.86 -1.36 -13.80
CA PRO A 72 -7.65 -1.04 -13.05
C PRO A 72 -7.96 -0.38 -11.72
N TYR A 73 -8.92 0.56 -11.69
CA TYR A 73 -9.30 1.29 -10.47
C TYR A 73 -10.07 0.41 -9.49
N LEU A 74 -11.03 -0.39 -9.97
CA LEU A 74 -11.79 -1.31 -9.13
C LEU A 74 -10.91 -2.41 -8.54
N SER A 75 -9.97 -2.95 -9.31
CA SER A 75 -9.02 -3.95 -8.79
C SER A 75 -8.05 -3.35 -7.77
N ALA A 76 -7.56 -2.11 -7.98
CA ALA A 76 -6.78 -1.40 -6.99
C ALA A 76 -7.56 -1.15 -5.68
N ALA A 77 -8.83 -0.75 -5.79
CA ALA A 77 -9.70 -0.59 -4.63
C ALA A 77 -9.91 -1.91 -3.88
N ALA A 78 -10.11 -3.02 -4.59
CA ALA A 78 -10.22 -4.35 -3.99
C ALA A 78 -8.94 -4.75 -3.24
N PHE A 79 -7.75 -4.51 -3.81
CA PHE A 79 -6.49 -4.76 -3.13
C PHE A 79 -6.34 -3.93 -1.85
N ILE A 80 -6.73 -2.66 -1.86
CA ILE A 80 -6.72 -1.82 -0.65
C ILE A 80 -7.68 -2.36 0.40
N VAL A 81 -8.88 -2.80 0.02
CA VAL A 81 -9.83 -3.43 0.96
C VAL A 81 -9.23 -4.69 1.58
N VAL A 82 -8.60 -5.55 0.79
CA VAL A 82 -7.91 -6.75 1.31
C VAL A 82 -6.80 -6.35 2.29
N THR A 83 -5.98 -5.34 1.96
CA THR A 83 -4.95 -4.82 2.86
C THR A 83 -5.54 -4.33 4.19
N ILE A 84 -6.65 -3.58 4.15
CA ILE A 84 -7.34 -3.12 5.36
C ILE A 84 -7.81 -4.31 6.20
N LEU A 85 -8.41 -5.33 5.58
CA LEU A 85 -8.88 -6.52 6.30
C LEU A 85 -7.72 -7.27 6.97
N LEU A 86 -6.59 -7.42 6.27
CA LEU A 86 -5.38 -8.03 6.83
C LEU A 86 -4.81 -7.19 7.98
N SER A 87 -4.78 -5.86 7.85
CA SER A 87 -4.31 -4.97 8.91
C SER A 87 -5.19 -5.00 10.15
N VAL A 88 -6.51 -5.05 10.00
CA VAL A 88 -7.45 -5.13 11.13
C VAL A 88 -7.33 -6.47 11.86
N GLY A 89 -7.07 -7.56 11.13
CA GLY A 89 -6.84 -8.88 11.72
C GLY A 89 -5.49 -9.02 12.44
N TYR A 90 -4.55 -8.10 12.23
CA TYR A 90 -3.22 -8.15 12.81
C TYR A 90 -3.21 -7.51 14.21
N THR A 91 -3.27 -8.33 15.26
CA THR A 91 -3.04 -7.86 16.62
C THR A 91 -1.54 -7.81 16.89
N VAL A 92 -1.01 -6.63 17.23
CA VAL A 92 0.37 -6.50 17.73
C VAL A 92 0.43 -7.21 19.08
N SER A 93 1.08 -8.37 19.11
CA SER A 93 1.34 -9.06 20.37
C SER A 93 2.52 -8.35 21.02
N ASP A 94 2.25 -7.40 21.92
CA ASP A 94 3.28 -6.68 22.65
C ASP A 94 4.15 -7.69 23.41
N SER A 95 5.41 -7.84 23.00
CA SER A 95 6.41 -8.66 23.67
C SER A 95 7.09 -7.93 24.83
N GLU A 96 6.43 -6.91 25.38
CA GLU A 96 6.98 -6.00 26.40
C GLU A 96 7.00 -6.58 27.83
N THR A 97 6.51 -7.81 28.05
CA THR A 97 6.52 -8.46 29.38
C THR A 97 7.67 -9.44 29.62
N ALA A 98 8.68 -9.54 28.74
CA ALA A 98 9.78 -10.51 28.90
C ALA A 98 11.06 -9.93 29.55
N VAL A 99 11.07 -8.66 29.97
CA VAL A 99 12.26 -7.98 30.54
C VAL A 99 11.97 -7.25 31.87
N ALA A 100 10.87 -7.59 32.55
CA ALA A 100 10.63 -7.21 33.95
C ALA A 100 10.86 -8.41 34.86
#